data_AF-A0A350DP49-F1
#
_entry.id   AF-A0A350DP49-F1
#
_cell.length_a   1.000
_cell.length_b   1.000
_cell.length_c   1.000
_cell.angle_alpha   90.00
_cell.angle_beta   90.00
_cell.angle_gamma   90.00
#
_symmetry.space_group_name_H-M   'P 1'
#
loop_
_entity.id
_entity.type
_entity.pdbx_description
1 polymer ?
#
loop_
_entity_poly.entity_id
_entity_poly.type
_entity_poly.pdbx_seq_one_letter_code
_entity_poly.pdbx_strand_id
1 'polypeptide(L)'
;DTLINRPESHSERDIVRHSVWFMKTVGTPGHVNVRMVRDIAKIRYQRNFHPLGTVQQLNAILASGSISKYSKQVKAPTIVLHGSADGLLPASQGRVVAKTIPNASFHLIEGMAHDIPEYYQPYMVDLISKHLLEK
;
A
#
# COMPACT_ATOMS: atom_id res chain seq x y z
N ASP A 1 -3.56 5.41 -16.73
CA ASP A 1 -3.54 5.73 -15.30
C ASP A 1 -3.97 4.49 -14.51
N THR A 2 -3.17 4.07 -13.52
CA THR A 2 -3.39 2.86 -12.70
C THR A 2 -4.69 2.90 -11.91
N LEU A 3 -5.18 4.11 -11.59
CA LEU A 3 -6.41 4.33 -10.82
C LEU A 3 -7.70 4.29 -11.66
N ILE A 4 -7.60 4.36 -12.99
CA ILE A 4 -8.76 4.51 -13.89
C ILE A 4 -9.03 3.23 -14.70
N ASN A 5 -8.03 2.36 -14.85
CA ASN A 5 -8.18 1.14 -15.63
C ASN A 5 -9.17 0.18 -14.96
N ARG A 6 -10.07 -0.42 -15.74
CA ARG A 6 -11.14 -1.30 -15.25
C ARG A 6 -10.92 -2.74 -15.73
N PRO A 7 -11.39 -3.74 -14.98
CA PRO A 7 -11.44 -5.11 -15.50
C PRO A 7 -12.39 -5.18 -16.70
N GLU A 8 -12.14 -6.11 -17.62
CA GLU A 8 -13.00 -6.31 -18.81
C GLU A 8 -14.42 -6.73 -18.46
N SER A 9 -14.59 -7.49 -17.37
CA SER A 9 -15.90 -7.87 -16.84
C SER A 9 -15.82 -8.09 -15.33
N HIS A 10 -16.96 -8.41 -14.74
CA HIS A 10 -17.09 -8.79 -13.34
C HIS A 10 -16.87 -10.29 -13.09
N SER A 11 -16.45 -11.07 -14.09
CA SER A 11 -16.12 -12.49 -13.89
C SER A 11 -14.89 -12.67 -13.00
N GLU A 12 -14.84 -13.74 -12.20
CA GLU A 12 -13.67 -14.07 -11.36
C GLU A 12 -12.37 -14.03 -12.17
N ARG A 13 -12.38 -14.62 -13.38
CA ARG A 13 -11.23 -14.65 -14.28
C ARG A 13 -10.69 -13.25 -14.59
N ASP A 14 -11.58 -12.32 -14.91
CA ASP A 14 -11.19 -10.98 -15.35
C ASP A 14 -10.78 -10.10 -14.16
N ILE A 15 -11.39 -10.27 -12.99
CA ILE A 15 -10.95 -9.62 -11.74
C ILE A 15 -9.58 -10.12 -11.29
N VAL A 16 -9.33 -11.44 -11.37
CA VAL A 16 -8.02 -12.02 -11.06
C VAL A 16 -6.96 -11.50 -12.03
N ARG A 17 -7.26 -11.47 -13.33
CA ARG A 17 -6.34 -10.91 -14.34
C ARG A 17 -6.05 -9.44 -14.09
N HIS A 18 -7.06 -8.63 -13.78
CA HIS A 18 -6.88 -7.22 -13.47
C HIS A 18 -6.03 -7.02 -12.21
N SER A 19 -6.22 -7.84 -11.17
CA SER A 19 -5.41 -7.83 -9.95
C SER A 19 -3.93 -8.12 -10.23
N VAL A 20 -3.63 -9.09 -11.11
CA VAL A 20 -2.25 -9.39 -11.55
C VAL A 20 -1.65 -8.22 -12.32
N TRP A 21 -2.39 -7.62 -13.24
CA TRP A 21 -1.94 -6.43 -13.97
C TRP A 21 -1.62 -5.27 -13.01
N PHE A 22 -2.53 -4.99 -12.08
CA PHE A 22 -2.36 -3.92 -11.10
C PHE A 22 -1.08 -4.13 -10.26
N MET A 23 -0.93 -5.31 -9.67
CA MET A 23 0.25 -5.62 -8.84
C MET A 23 1.55 -5.60 -9.63
N LYS A 24 1.56 -6.04 -10.90
CA LYS A 24 2.75 -5.91 -11.77
C LYS A 24 3.10 -4.45 -12.09
N THR A 25 2.13 -3.55 -12.02
CA THR A 25 2.33 -2.14 -12.36
C THR A 25 2.81 -1.33 -11.15
N VAL A 26 2.28 -1.61 -9.97
CA VAL A 26 2.57 -0.81 -8.76
C VAL A 26 3.52 -1.50 -7.77
N GLY A 27 3.62 -2.83 -7.83
CA GLY A 27 4.43 -3.63 -6.92
C GLY A 27 5.92 -3.58 -7.23
N THR A 28 6.72 -4.04 -6.28
CA THR A 28 8.17 -3.96 -6.29
C THR A 28 8.74 -4.70 -7.52
N PRO A 29 9.52 -4.02 -8.39
CA PRO A 29 10.12 -4.65 -9.57
C PRO A 29 10.92 -5.90 -9.21
N GLY A 30 10.66 -7.01 -9.91
CA GLY A 30 11.35 -8.29 -9.68
C GLY A 30 10.85 -9.11 -8.48
N HIS A 31 9.96 -8.57 -7.65
CA HIS A 31 9.52 -9.23 -6.41
C HIS A 31 8.02 -9.58 -6.35
N VAL A 32 7.23 -9.23 -7.39
CA VAL A 32 5.80 -9.55 -7.44
C VAL A 32 5.57 -11.06 -7.64
N ASN A 33 5.06 -11.74 -6.60
CA ASN A 33 4.65 -13.14 -6.68
C ASN A 33 3.27 -13.27 -7.36
N VAL A 34 3.27 -13.46 -8.69
CA VAL A 34 2.04 -13.54 -9.49
C VAL A 34 1.12 -14.69 -9.06
N ARG A 35 1.66 -15.83 -8.62
CA ARG A 35 0.84 -16.96 -8.16
C ARG A 35 0.06 -16.55 -6.90
N MET A 36 0.75 -16.01 -5.91
CA MET A 36 0.14 -15.52 -4.67
C MET A 36 -0.90 -14.43 -4.94
N VAL A 37 -0.62 -13.48 -5.85
CA VAL A 37 -1.58 -12.45 -6.25
C VAL A 37 -2.86 -13.07 -6.82
N ARG A 38 -2.75 -14.10 -7.66
CA ARG A 38 -3.92 -14.80 -8.22
C ARG A 38 -4.72 -15.50 -7.13
N ASP A 39 -4.05 -16.20 -6.21
CA ASP A 39 -4.70 -16.97 -5.16
C ASP A 39 -5.44 -16.04 -4.19
N ILE A 40 -4.81 -14.94 -3.78
CA ILE A 40 -5.45 -13.92 -2.94
C ILE A 40 -6.63 -13.25 -3.67
N ALA A 41 -6.48 -12.96 -4.96
CA ALA A 41 -7.56 -12.35 -5.73
C ALA A 41 -8.79 -13.26 -5.82
N LYS A 42 -8.60 -14.57 -6.02
CA LYS A 42 -9.68 -15.58 -6.00
C LYS A 42 -10.36 -15.63 -4.64
N ILE A 43 -9.59 -15.73 -3.56
CA ILE A 43 -10.13 -15.74 -2.19
C ILE A 43 -10.98 -14.49 -1.92
N ARG A 44 -10.48 -13.31 -2.31
CA ARG A 44 -11.22 -12.04 -2.14
C ARG A 44 -12.52 -12.01 -2.94
N TYR A 45 -12.47 -12.49 -4.19
CA TYR A 45 -13.64 -12.57 -5.06
C TYR A 45 -14.71 -13.51 -4.49
N GLN A 46 -14.30 -14.72 -4.10
CA GLN A 46 -15.19 -15.76 -3.57
C GLN A 46 -15.74 -15.41 -2.19
N ARG A 47 -14.98 -14.67 -1.38
CA ARG A 47 -15.43 -14.22 -0.06
C ARG A 47 -16.62 -13.27 -0.17
N ASN A 48 -16.50 -12.20 -0.95
CA ASN A 48 -17.59 -11.25 -1.23
C ASN A 48 -17.18 -10.24 -2.31
N PHE A 49 -17.40 -10.53 -3.59
CA PHE A 49 -17.10 -9.58 -4.66
C PHE A 49 -18.17 -8.49 -4.77
N HIS A 50 -17.76 -7.23 -4.57
CA HIS A 50 -18.65 -6.07 -4.65
C HIS A 50 -17.99 -4.91 -5.45
N PRO A 51 -18.25 -4.80 -6.78
CA PRO A 51 -17.60 -3.81 -7.65
C PRO A 51 -17.73 -2.36 -7.17
N LEU A 52 -18.92 -1.99 -6.69
CA LEU A 52 -19.18 -0.64 -6.19
C LEU A 52 -18.34 -0.30 -4.96
N GLY A 53 -17.84 -1.29 -4.22
CA GLY A 53 -17.01 -1.06 -3.03
C GLY A 53 -15.69 -0.37 -3.37
N THR A 54 -15.09 -0.70 -4.52
CA THR A 54 -13.84 -0.05 -4.96
C THR A 54 -14.07 1.42 -5.28
N VAL A 55 -15.16 1.74 -5.97
CA VAL A 55 -15.53 3.13 -6.32
C VAL A 55 -15.85 3.94 -5.06
N GLN A 56 -16.60 3.34 -4.13
CA GLN A 56 -16.92 3.98 -2.85
C GLN A 56 -15.67 4.27 -2.03
N GLN A 57 -14.72 3.33 -1.96
CA GLN A 57 -13.46 3.53 -1.26
C GLN A 57 -12.63 4.67 -1.88
N LEU A 58 -12.52 4.73 -3.20
CA LEU A 58 -11.79 5.81 -3.88
C LEU A 58 -12.46 7.17 -3.64
N ASN A 59 -13.79 7.24 -3.74
CA ASN A 59 -14.53 8.46 -3.42
C ASN A 59 -14.33 8.90 -1.97
N ALA A 60 -14.30 7.96 -1.02
CA ALA A 60 -14.03 8.26 0.38
C ALA A 60 -12.62 8.83 0.59
N ILE A 61 -11.60 8.27 -0.07
CA ILE A 61 -10.23 8.80 -0.03
C ILE A 61 -10.20 10.25 -0.55
N LEU A 62 -10.81 10.50 -1.71
CA LEU A 62 -10.85 11.84 -2.32
C LEU A 62 -11.63 12.84 -1.45
N ALA A 63 -12.77 12.43 -0.89
CA ALA A 63 -13.61 13.27 -0.04
C ALA A 63 -13.01 13.54 1.35
N SER A 64 -12.12 12.67 1.84
CA SER A 64 -11.49 12.82 3.16
C SER A 64 -10.55 14.03 3.24
N GLY A 65 -10.03 14.50 2.10
CA GLY A 65 -9.07 15.60 2.07
C GLY A 65 -7.79 15.29 2.85
N SER A 66 -7.16 16.32 3.40
CA SER A 66 -5.90 16.17 4.14
C SER A 66 -6.11 15.55 5.51
N ILE A 67 -5.41 14.44 5.78
CA ILE A 67 -5.39 13.79 7.10
C ILE A 67 -4.44 14.47 8.10
N SER A 68 -3.82 15.60 7.74
CA SER A 68 -2.80 16.29 8.56
C SER A 68 -3.32 16.66 9.94
N LYS A 69 -4.60 17.09 10.06
CA LYS A 69 -5.23 17.42 11.35
C LYS A 69 -5.23 16.21 12.30
N TYR A 70 -5.47 15.01 11.80
CA TYR A 70 -5.46 13.78 12.60
C TYR A 70 -4.03 13.34 12.91
N SER A 71 -3.13 13.44 11.93
CA SER A 71 -1.72 13.08 12.09
C SER A 71 -1.04 13.88 13.21
N LYS A 72 -1.33 15.18 13.34
CA LYS A 72 -0.81 16.04 14.44
C LYS A 72 -1.27 15.61 15.84
N GLN A 73 -2.34 14.84 15.94
CA GLN A 73 -2.89 14.38 17.22
C GLN A 73 -2.23 13.09 17.71
N VAL A 74 -1.49 12.38 16.85
CA VAL A 74 -0.73 11.18 17.24
C VAL A 74 0.36 11.57 18.25
N LYS A 75 0.36 10.91 19.41
CA LYS A 75 1.34 11.13 20.48
C LYS A 75 2.33 9.99 20.67
N ALA A 76 2.00 8.80 20.18
CA ALA A 76 2.89 7.65 20.25
C ALA A 76 4.12 7.87 19.35
N PRO A 77 5.32 7.44 19.77
CA PRO A 77 6.47 7.33 18.87
C PRO A 77 6.06 6.60 17.59
N THR A 78 6.38 7.17 16.43
CA THR A 78 5.90 6.66 15.15
C THR A 78 7.05 6.46 14.18
N ILE A 79 7.07 5.33 13.46
CA ILE A 79 7.97 5.12 12.34
C ILE A 79 7.15 5.10 11.05
N VAL A 80 7.59 5.87 10.05
CA VAL A 80 6.99 5.90 8.71
C VAL A 80 7.94 5.21 7.74
N LEU A 81 7.53 4.06 7.20
CA LEU A 81 8.26 3.29 6.19
C LEU A 81 7.67 3.57 4.81
N HIS A 82 8.51 3.88 3.82
CA HIS A 82 8.07 4.14 2.44
C HIS A 82 9.08 3.60 1.43
N GLY A 83 8.60 3.05 0.31
CA GLY A 83 9.47 2.52 -0.75
C GLY A 83 10.02 3.60 -1.70
N SER A 84 11.31 3.55 -2.06
CA SER A 84 11.89 4.53 -3.00
C SER A 84 11.35 4.40 -4.43
N ALA A 85 10.85 3.21 -4.79
CA ALA A 85 10.30 2.89 -6.11
C ALA A 85 8.75 2.93 -6.14
N ASP A 86 8.09 3.47 -5.13
CA ASP A 86 6.63 3.60 -5.12
C ASP A 86 6.17 4.64 -6.16
N GLY A 87 5.73 4.12 -7.31
CA GLY A 87 5.18 4.92 -8.40
C GLY A 87 3.71 5.28 -8.25
N LEU A 88 3.00 4.71 -7.27
CA LEU A 88 1.60 5.06 -7.00
C LEU A 88 1.50 6.24 -6.04
N LEU A 89 2.32 6.23 -4.97
CA LEU A 89 2.42 7.30 -3.98
C LEU A 89 3.90 7.69 -3.82
N PRO A 90 4.31 8.88 -4.30
CA PRO A 90 5.70 9.32 -4.20
C PRO A 90 6.19 9.38 -2.76
N ALA A 91 7.45 9.02 -2.52
CA ALA A 91 8.06 9.02 -1.19
C ALA A 91 8.02 10.39 -0.48
N SER A 92 7.89 11.50 -1.22
CA SER A 92 7.67 12.83 -0.64
C SER A 92 6.40 12.88 0.25
N GLN A 93 5.37 12.10 -0.08
CA GLN A 93 4.14 12.01 0.73
C GLN A 93 4.41 11.32 2.06
N GLY A 94 5.18 10.23 2.08
CA GLY A 94 5.62 9.59 3.33
C GLY A 94 6.43 10.54 4.21
N ARG A 95 7.32 11.34 3.60
CA ARG A 95 8.09 12.38 4.34
C ARG A 95 7.17 13.46 4.93
N VAL A 96 6.11 13.86 4.24
CA VAL A 96 5.12 14.82 4.77
C VAL A 96 4.38 14.23 5.96
N VAL A 97 3.98 12.95 5.92
CA VAL A 97 3.36 12.27 7.06
C VAL A 97 4.29 12.27 8.27
N ALA A 98 5.55 11.84 8.09
CA ALA A 98 6.53 11.81 9.18
C ALA A 98 6.81 13.21 9.76
N LYS A 99 6.89 14.25 8.93
CA LYS A 99 7.03 15.63 9.42
C LYS A 99 5.80 16.15 10.18
N THR A 100 4.63 15.60 9.89
CA THR A 100 3.37 16.06 10.49
C THR A 100 3.11 15.42 11.85
N ILE A 101 3.54 14.17 12.04
CA ILE A 101 3.38 13.43 13.30
C ILE A 101 4.49 13.85 14.27
N PRO A 102 4.17 14.34 15.48
CA PRO A 102 5.17 14.59 16.51
C PRO A 102 5.95 13.32 16.86
N ASN A 103 7.27 13.43 17.04
CA ASN A 103 8.16 12.31 17.38
C ASN A 103 8.14 11.15 16.35
N ALA A 104 7.88 11.47 15.08
CA ALA A 104 7.97 10.47 14.02
C ALA A 104 9.35 10.45 13.34
N SER A 105 9.79 9.26 12.97
CA SER A 105 10.93 9.03 12.08
C SER A 105 10.45 8.62 10.69
N PHE A 106 11.28 8.87 9.67
CA PHE A 106 11.03 8.46 8.30
C PHE A 106 12.15 7.55 7.81
N HIS A 107 11.79 6.39 7.28
CA HIS A 107 12.71 5.42 6.71
C HIS A 107 12.31 5.10 5.27
N LEU A 108 13.21 5.44 4.35
CA LEU A 108 13.07 5.08 2.94
C LEU A 108 13.66 3.69 2.72
N ILE A 109 12.88 2.78 2.15
CA ILE A 109 13.31 1.43 1.79
C ILE A 109 13.67 1.45 0.31
N GLU A 110 14.96 1.37 0.04
CA GLU A 110 15.49 1.42 -1.32
C GLU A 110 14.97 0.24 -2.15
N GLY A 111 14.49 0.51 -3.36
CA GLY A 111 13.99 -0.48 -4.31
C GLY A 111 12.57 -1.00 -4.04
N MET A 112 11.99 -0.78 -2.86
CA MET A 112 10.60 -1.18 -2.57
C MET A 112 9.59 -0.25 -3.25
N ALA A 113 8.48 -0.78 -3.74
CA ALA A 113 7.40 -0.01 -4.37
C ALA A 113 6.10 -0.05 -3.53
N HIS A 114 4.93 -0.08 -4.18
CA HIS A 114 3.62 0.01 -3.54
C HIS A 114 3.10 -1.35 -3.00
N ASP A 115 3.96 -2.13 -2.38
CA ASP A 115 3.66 -3.45 -1.82
C ASP A 115 4.65 -3.83 -0.70
N ILE A 116 4.49 -5.04 -0.16
CA ILE A 116 5.31 -5.58 0.94
C ILE A 116 5.79 -6.99 0.56
N PRO A 117 6.76 -7.11 -0.37
CA PRO A 117 7.20 -8.41 -0.84
C PRO A 117 8.01 -9.14 0.23
N GLU A 118 8.01 -10.48 0.21
CA GLU A 118 8.71 -11.34 1.17
C GLU A 118 10.19 -10.97 1.34
N TYR A 119 10.83 -10.48 0.28
CA TYR A 119 12.23 -10.03 0.31
C TYR A 119 12.49 -8.89 1.32
N TYR A 120 11.59 -7.90 1.43
CA TYR A 120 11.76 -6.77 2.36
C TYR A 120 11.18 -7.05 3.76
N GLN A 121 10.39 -8.10 3.92
CA GLN A 121 9.72 -8.38 5.19
C GLN A 121 10.69 -8.53 6.38
N PRO A 122 11.79 -9.31 6.30
CA PRO A 122 12.73 -9.41 7.42
C PRO A 122 13.32 -8.05 7.84
N TYR A 123 13.66 -7.21 6.85
CA TYR A 123 14.20 -5.88 7.11
C TYR A 123 13.17 -4.94 7.75
N MET A 124 11.93 -4.95 7.25
CA MET A 124 10.84 -4.17 7.84
C MET A 124 10.52 -4.64 9.27
N VAL A 125 10.53 -5.94 9.51
CA VAL A 125 10.30 -6.52 10.85
C VAL A 125 11.40 -6.07 11.83
N ASP A 126 12.67 -6.04 11.41
CA ASP A 126 13.77 -5.52 12.23
C ASP A 126 13.56 -4.04 12.59
N LEU A 127 13.25 -3.18 11.60
CA LEU A 127 12.97 -1.76 11.82
C LEU A 127 11.80 -1.53 12.78
N ILE A 128 10.70 -2.27 12.59
CA ILE A 128 9.52 -2.18 13.45
C ILE A 128 9.86 -2.69 14.86
N SER A 129 10.57 -3.81 14.97
CA SER A 129 10.94 -4.40 16.26
C SER A 129 11.83 -3.45 17.08
N LYS A 130 12.83 -2.83 16.45
CA LYS A 130 13.66 -1.81 17.10
C LYS A 130 12.83 -0.62 17.58
N HIS A 131 11.95 -0.08 16.73
CA HIS A 131 11.06 1.02 17.10
C HIS A 131 10.14 0.69 18.29
N LEU A 132 9.73 -0.58 18.42
CA LEU A 132 8.87 -1.03 19.53
C LEU A 132 9.65 -1.28 20.83
N LEU A 133 10.92 -1.68 20.73
CA LEU A 133 11.73 -2.13 21.87
C LEU A 133 12.65 -1.03 22.43
N GLU A 134 13.10 -0.11 21.59
CA GLU A 134 13.89 1.06 21.99
C GLU A 134 12.92 2.13 22.52
N LYS A 135 12.97 2.39 23.84
CA LYS A 135 12.24 3.48 24.51
C LYS A 135 13.10 4.72 24.61
#